data_AF-A0A9N8KYW4-F1
#
_entry.id   AF-A0A9N8KYW4-F1
#
_cell.length_a   1.000
_cell.length_b   1.000
_cell.length_c   1.000
_cell.angle_alpha   90.00
_cell.angle_beta   90.00
_cell.angle_gamma   90.00
#
_symmetry.space_group_name_H-M   'P 1'
#
loop_
_entity.id
_entity.type
_entity.pdbx_description
1 polymer ?
#
loop_
_entity_poly.entity_id
_entity_poly.type
_entity_poly.pdbx_seq_one_letter_code
_entity_poly.pdbx_strand_id
1 'polypeptide(L)'
;MFVLKHIVTFYILWIISSAFGDQEKESHLGDVVKRTLIATAHVCMDHINATVTDLEYLREEPPYPEKSACIVKCLLEKIGVVKSNKYSKIGFMAAVTPLVFTNKKKLEHMKTVSENCDREVNHKHETPCQLGNEVTTCIFKYAPELHFKA
;
A
#
# COMPACT_ATOMS: atom_id res chain seq x y z
N MET A 1 19.16 -8.33 -50.90
CA MET A 1 17.87 -8.81 -50.32
C MET A 1 17.95 -9.16 -48.83
N PHE A 2 19.10 -9.56 -48.28
CA PHE A 2 19.25 -9.89 -46.85
C PHE A 2 19.13 -8.69 -45.89
N VAL A 3 19.67 -7.53 -46.27
CA VAL A 3 19.72 -6.34 -45.39
C VAL A 3 18.33 -5.78 -45.07
N LEU A 4 17.41 -5.81 -46.04
CA LEU A 4 16.05 -5.30 -45.87
C LEU A 4 15.24 -6.12 -44.85
N LYS A 5 15.47 -7.44 -44.79
CA LYS A 5 14.77 -8.34 -43.86
C LYS A 5 15.17 -8.05 -42.40
N HIS A 6 16.45 -7.77 -42.15
CA HIS A 6 16.92 -7.42 -40.79
C HIS A 6 16.40 -6.06 -40.32
N ILE A 7 16.30 -5.08 -41.22
CA ILE A 7 15.75 -3.76 -40.91
C ILE A 7 14.28 -3.86 -40.49
N VAL A 8 13.48 -4.65 -41.21
CA VAL A 8 12.06 -4.84 -40.89
C VAL A 8 11.89 -5.55 -39.54
N THR A 9 12.70 -6.57 -39.24
CA THR A 9 12.64 -7.27 -37.95
C THR A 9 12.99 -6.35 -36.78
N PHE A 10 14.00 -5.50 -36.92
CA PHE A 10 14.36 -4.51 -35.90
C PHE A 10 13.25 -3.48 -35.67
N TYR A 11 12.60 -3.04 -36.74
CA TYR A 11 11.49 -2.08 -36.65
C TYR A 11 10.28 -2.67 -35.91
N ILE A 12 9.96 -3.93 -36.15
CA ILE A 12 8.87 -4.64 -35.46
C ILE A 12 9.21 -4.84 -33.97
N LEU A 13 10.44 -5.24 -33.65
CA LEU A 13 10.91 -5.36 -32.26
C LEU A 13 10.88 -4.02 -31.51
N TRP A 14 11.20 -2.92 -32.19
CA TRP A 14 11.13 -1.56 -31.63
C TRP A 14 9.69 -1.07 -31.40
N ILE A 15 8.76 -1.43 -32.29
CA ILE A 15 7.33 -1.15 -32.09
C ILE A 15 6.77 -1.97 -30.92
N ILE A 16 7.18 -3.23 -30.77
CA ILE A 16 6.77 -4.06 -29.63
C ILE A 16 7.34 -3.50 -28.32
N SER A 17 8.62 -3.10 -28.28
CA SER A 17 9.20 -2.55 -27.05
C SER A 17 8.60 -1.19 -26.66
N SER A 18 8.21 -0.36 -27.63
CA SER A 18 7.53 0.91 -27.35
C SER A 18 6.07 0.73 -26.92
N ALA A 19 5.38 -0.34 -27.35
CA ALA A 19 4.02 -0.65 -26.91
C ALA A 19 3.95 -1.25 -25.49
N PHE A 20 5.05 -1.80 -24.98
CA PHE A 20 5.15 -2.38 -23.62
C PHE A 20 5.85 -1.46 -22.60
N GLY A 21 6.09 -0.20 -22.96
CA GLY A 21 6.49 0.83 -22.00
C GLY A 21 5.27 1.28 -21.21
N ASP A 22 4.85 0.50 -20.20
CA ASP A 22 3.84 0.91 -19.23
C ASP A 22 4.29 2.23 -18.60
N GLN A 23 3.67 3.32 -19.04
CA GLN A 23 3.87 4.65 -18.50
C GLN A 23 3.21 4.67 -17.13
N GLU A 24 3.96 4.33 -16.08
CA GLU A 24 3.57 4.54 -14.70
C GLU A 24 3.55 6.05 -14.44
N LYS A 25 2.51 6.73 -14.95
CA LYS A 25 2.18 8.10 -14.55
C LYS A 25 1.71 8.02 -13.10
N GLU A 26 2.51 8.54 -12.18
CA GLU A 26 2.02 8.94 -10.86
C GLU A 26 0.70 9.70 -11.04
N SER A 27 -0.38 9.11 -10.55
CA SER A 27 -1.71 9.70 -10.71
C SER A 27 -1.85 10.87 -9.73
N HIS A 28 -2.45 11.98 -10.18
CA HIS A 28 -2.82 13.11 -9.31
C HIS A 28 -3.59 12.68 -8.05
N LEU A 29 -4.29 11.53 -8.12
CA LEU A 29 -4.98 10.92 -6.98
C LEU A 29 -4.00 10.44 -5.88
N GLY A 30 -2.85 9.88 -6.24
CA GLY A 30 -1.84 9.42 -5.30
C GLY A 30 -1.27 10.55 -4.44
N ASP A 31 -1.00 11.71 -5.04
CA ASP A 31 -0.52 12.89 -4.32
C ASP A 31 -1.52 13.43 -3.31
N VAL A 32 -2.80 13.47 -3.70
CA VAL A 32 -3.89 13.90 -2.80
C VAL A 32 -4.03 12.93 -1.63
N VAL A 33 -3.95 11.63 -1.89
CA VAL A 33 -3.97 10.59 -0.84
C VAL A 33 -2.79 10.75 0.10
N LYS A 34 -1.57 10.94 -0.41
CA LYS A 34 -0.35 11.14 0.39
C LYS A 34 -0.48 12.36 1.33
N ARG A 35 -0.94 13.51 0.82
CA ARG A 35 -1.15 14.71 1.65
C ARG A 35 -2.19 14.48 2.74
N THR A 36 -3.28 13.81 2.40
CA THR A 36 -4.35 13.48 3.35
C THR A 36 -3.85 12.54 4.45
N LEU A 37 -3.04 11.54 4.11
CA LEU A 37 -2.43 10.64 5.07
C LEU A 37 -1.48 11.37 6.02
N ILE A 38 -0.65 12.28 5.52
CA ILE A 38 0.26 13.09 6.37
C ILE A 38 -0.54 13.96 7.35
N ALA A 39 -1.58 14.64 6.89
CA ALA A 39 -2.43 15.45 7.77
C ALA A 39 -3.12 14.59 8.84
N THR A 40 -3.58 13.39 8.46
CA THR A 40 -4.21 12.44 9.39
C THR A 40 -3.19 11.88 10.40
N ALA A 41 -1.93 11.69 9.99
CA ALA A 41 -0.87 11.19 10.86
C ALA A 41 -0.61 12.16 12.03
N HIS A 42 -0.60 13.47 11.77
CA HIS A 42 -0.49 14.47 12.84
C HIS A 42 -1.63 14.37 13.87
N VAL A 43 -2.88 14.22 13.42
CA VAL A 43 -4.02 13.99 14.31
C VAL A 43 -3.84 12.72 15.14
N CYS A 44 -3.36 11.64 14.52
CA CYS A 44 -3.09 10.39 15.21
C CYS A 44 -1.97 10.50 16.24
N MET A 45 -0.94 11.30 15.99
CA MET A 45 0.14 11.56 16.95
C MET A 45 -0.36 12.29 18.19
N ASP A 46 -1.21 13.31 18.01
CA ASP A 46 -1.75 14.10 19.12
C ASP A 46 -2.55 13.23 20.08
N HIS A 47 -3.32 12.26 19.56
CA HIS A 47 -4.12 11.34 20.38
C HIS A 47 -3.30 10.42 21.28
N ILE A 48 -2.06 10.12 20.93
CA ILE A 48 -1.21 9.15 21.65
C ILE A 48 0.04 9.79 22.27
N ASN A 49 0.14 11.12 22.22
CA ASN A 49 1.31 11.86 22.69
C ASN A 49 2.63 11.36 22.06
N ALA A 50 2.61 11.22 20.73
CA ALA A 50 3.77 10.86 19.92
C ALA A 50 4.49 12.09 19.37
N THR A 51 5.78 11.94 19.09
CA THR A 51 6.65 12.99 18.55
C THR A 51 6.96 12.72 17.08
N VAL A 52 7.47 13.72 16.36
CA VAL A 52 7.83 13.58 14.94
C VAL A 52 8.86 12.47 14.72
N THR A 53 9.72 12.21 15.71
CA THR A 53 10.66 11.08 15.70
C THR A 53 9.97 9.71 15.63
N ASP A 54 8.74 9.58 16.14
CA ASP A 54 7.97 8.34 16.03
C ASP A 54 7.49 8.09 14.59
N LEU A 55 7.40 9.12 13.75
CA LEU A 55 7.11 8.96 12.31
C LEU A 55 8.31 8.47 11.51
N GLU A 56 9.53 8.70 12.00
CA GLU A 56 10.75 8.31 11.29
C GLU A 56 10.83 6.78 11.13
N TYR A 57 10.36 6.02 12.13
CA TYR A 57 10.25 4.56 12.04
C TYR A 57 9.31 4.06 10.95
N LEU A 58 8.35 4.89 10.49
CA LEU A 58 7.42 4.52 9.43
C LEU A 58 8.07 4.54 8.04
N ARG A 59 9.31 5.01 7.92
CA ARG A 59 10.12 4.88 6.69
C ARG A 59 10.74 3.50 6.54
N GLU A 60 10.88 2.77 7.63
CA GLU A 60 11.42 1.41 7.64
C GLU A 60 10.29 0.39 7.39
N GLU A 61 10.67 -0.87 7.20
CA GLU A 61 9.71 -1.98 7.18
C GLU A 61 9.23 -2.33 8.60
N PRO A 62 7.97 -2.79 8.78
CA PRO A 62 7.49 -3.27 10.07
C PRO A 62 8.30 -4.51 10.54
N PRO A 63 8.35 -4.79 11.86
CA PRO A 63 7.52 -4.21 12.92
C PRO A 63 8.03 -2.87 13.46
N TYR A 64 7.10 -1.97 13.73
CA TYR A 64 7.39 -0.66 14.29
C TYR A 64 7.40 -0.65 15.82
N PRO A 65 8.12 0.30 16.46
CA PRO A 65 7.98 0.57 17.89
C PRO A 65 6.54 0.89 18.30
N GLU A 66 6.20 0.69 19.57
CA GLU A 66 4.82 0.79 20.09
C GLU A 66 4.09 2.07 19.65
N LYS A 67 4.69 3.25 19.84
CA LYS A 67 4.07 4.52 19.46
C LYS A 67 3.82 4.60 17.95
N SER A 68 4.81 4.26 17.13
CA SER A 68 4.68 4.22 15.68
C SER A 68 3.60 3.24 15.21
N ALA A 69 3.53 2.06 15.84
CA ALA A 69 2.47 1.08 15.59
C ALA A 69 1.08 1.62 15.97
N CYS A 70 0.96 2.38 17.06
CA CYS A 70 -0.28 3.07 17.44
C CYS A 70 -0.68 4.13 16.40
N ILE A 71 0.28 4.92 15.85
CA ILE A 71 0.02 5.89 14.78
C ILE A 71 -0.56 5.16 13.56
N VAL A 72 0.10 4.08 13.13
CA VAL A 72 -0.34 3.25 12.00
C VAL A 72 -1.74 2.70 12.24
N LYS A 73 -2.01 2.16 13.42
CA LYS A 73 -3.34 1.64 13.77
C LYS A 73 -4.41 2.73 13.70
N CYS A 74 -4.13 3.92 14.24
CA CYS A 74 -5.04 5.07 14.15
C CYS A 74 -5.30 5.50 12.69
N LEU A 75 -4.25 5.54 11.86
CA LEU A 75 -4.39 5.83 10.43
C LEU A 75 -5.32 4.81 9.77
N LEU A 76 -5.05 3.52 9.98
CA LEU A 76 -5.86 2.42 9.45
C LEU A 76 -7.31 2.47 9.92
N GLU A 77 -7.58 2.92 11.15
CA GLU A 77 -8.93 3.16 11.65
C GLU A 77 -9.62 4.32 10.90
N LYS A 78 -8.91 5.43 10.68
CA LYS A 78 -9.45 6.61 9.98
C LYS A 78 -9.81 6.30 8.52
N ILE A 79 -9.00 5.50 7.84
CA ILE A 79 -9.30 5.06 6.46
C ILE A 79 -10.18 3.81 6.40
N GLY A 80 -10.59 3.28 7.56
CA GLY A 80 -11.55 2.18 7.69
C GLY A 80 -10.98 0.79 7.41
N VAL A 81 -9.67 0.64 7.20
CA VAL A 81 -8.96 -0.64 7.09
C VAL A 81 -8.99 -1.40 8.42
N VAL A 82 -8.99 -0.69 9.53
CA VAL A 82 -9.31 -1.25 10.86
C VAL A 82 -10.68 -0.73 11.29
N LYS A 83 -11.55 -1.64 11.74
CA LYS A 83 -12.87 -1.31 12.30
C LYS A 83 -13.16 -2.22 13.48
N SER A 84 -13.73 -1.65 14.54
CA SER A 84 -14.06 -2.41 15.76
C SER A 84 -12.85 -3.20 16.29
N ASN A 85 -11.66 -2.59 16.23
CA ASN A 85 -10.39 -3.20 16.63
C ASN A 85 -10.05 -4.51 15.88
N LYS A 86 -10.43 -4.60 14.61
CA LYS A 86 -10.17 -5.74 13.72
C LYS A 86 -9.83 -5.27 12.32
N TYR A 87 -9.10 -6.09 11.57
CA TYR A 87 -8.89 -5.86 10.15
C TYR A 87 -10.22 -5.96 9.40
N SER A 88 -10.48 -4.98 8.53
CA SER A 88 -11.67 -4.92 7.69
C SER A 88 -11.29 -5.15 6.24
N LYS A 89 -11.57 -6.34 5.73
CA LYS A 89 -11.41 -6.66 4.30
C LYS A 89 -12.12 -5.65 3.39
N ILE A 90 -13.35 -5.28 3.74
CA ILE A 90 -14.14 -4.28 2.99
C ILE A 90 -13.47 -2.91 3.06
N GLY A 91 -12.97 -2.53 4.24
CA GLY A 91 -12.23 -1.29 4.44
C GLY A 91 -10.95 -1.20 3.62
N PHE A 92 -10.16 -2.27 3.62
CA PHE A 92 -8.98 -2.39 2.77
C PHE A 92 -9.33 -2.23 1.30
N MET A 93 -10.32 -2.97 0.80
CA MET A 93 -10.73 -2.86 -0.61
C MET A 93 -11.22 -1.46 -0.95
N ALA A 94 -11.96 -0.80 -0.05
CA ALA A 94 -12.39 0.59 -0.25
C ALA A 94 -11.21 1.57 -0.33
N ALA A 95 -10.15 1.35 0.45
CA ALA A 95 -8.96 2.21 0.45
C ALA A 95 -8.09 2.01 -0.81
N VAL A 96 -7.90 0.77 -1.27
CA VAL A 96 -6.98 0.48 -2.37
C VAL A 96 -7.63 0.55 -3.75
N THR A 97 -8.94 0.31 -3.88
CA THR A 97 -9.63 0.28 -5.19
C THR A 97 -9.42 1.57 -5.99
N PRO A 98 -9.55 2.79 -5.43
CA PRO A 98 -9.32 4.03 -6.18
C PRO A 98 -7.91 4.13 -6.79
N LEU A 99 -6.93 3.46 -6.19
CA LEU A 99 -5.53 3.49 -6.64
C LEU A 99 -5.26 2.49 -7.78
N VAL A 100 -6.02 1.39 -7.85
CA VAL A 100 -5.72 0.27 -8.76
C VAL A 100 -6.88 -0.13 -9.68
N PHE A 101 -8.03 0.55 -9.63
CA PHE A 101 -9.23 0.14 -10.39
C PHE A 101 -9.02 0.08 -11.91
N THR A 102 -8.10 0.88 -12.45
CA THR A 102 -7.76 0.87 -13.88
C THR A 102 -6.91 -0.34 -14.27
N ASN A 103 -6.27 -1.01 -13.31
CA ASN A 103 -5.43 -2.19 -13.54
C ASN A 103 -6.08 -3.42 -12.91
N LYS A 104 -6.81 -4.19 -13.72
CA LYS A 104 -7.52 -5.40 -13.29
C LYS A 104 -6.62 -6.42 -12.58
N LYS A 105 -5.36 -6.55 -13.01
CA LYS A 105 -4.39 -7.47 -12.39
C LYS A 105 -4.02 -7.01 -10.99
N LYS A 106 -3.71 -5.71 -10.80
CA LYS A 106 -3.46 -5.13 -9.48
C LYS A 106 -4.71 -5.22 -8.59
N LEU A 107 -5.91 -4.98 -9.12
CA LEU A 107 -7.15 -5.09 -8.36
C LEU A 107 -7.43 -6.52 -7.86
N GLU A 108 -7.28 -7.55 -8.70
CA GLU A 108 -7.47 -8.95 -8.29
C GLU A 108 -6.38 -9.39 -7.29
N HIS A 109 -5.15 -8.91 -7.47
CA HIS A 109 -4.08 -9.14 -6.52
C HIS A 109 -4.41 -8.51 -5.14
N MET A 110 -4.87 -7.26 -5.10
CA MET A 110 -5.30 -6.60 -3.86
C MET A 110 -6.45 -7.36 -3.18
N LYS A 111 -7.38 -7.94 -3.94
CA LYS A 111 -8.42 -8.80 -3.37
C LYS A 111 -7.82 -10.02 -2.67
N THR A 112 -6.83 -10.67 -3.28
CA THR A 112 -6.11 -11.80 -2.67
C THR A 112 -5.39 -11.39 -1.38
N VAL A 113 -4.70 -10.26 -1.40
CA VAL A 113 -4.06 -9.66 -0.21
C VAL A 113 -5.09 -9.46 0.90
N SER A 114 -6.26 -8.92 0.54
CA SER A 114 -7.34 -8.66 1.50
C SER A 114 -7.85 -9.92 2.18
N GLU A 115 -7.98 -11.02 1.44
CA GLU A 115 -8.45 -12.30 1.95
C GLU A 115 -7.39 -13.00 2.81
N ASN A 116 -6.10 -12.89 2.44
CA ASN A 116 -5.02 -13.44 3.23
C ASN A 116 -4.91 -12.71 4.58
N CYS A 117 -4.93 -11.38 4.59
CA CYS A 117 -4.82 -10.62 5.84
C CYS A 117 -6.03 -10.73 6.74
N ASP A 118 -7.24 -10.89 6.18
CA ASP A 118 -8.44 -11.17 6.97
C ASP A 118 -8.31 -12.48 7.77
N ARG A 119 -7.63 -13.49 7.22
CA ARG A 119 -7.37 -14.77 7.89
C ARG A 119 -6.23 -14.70 8.90
N GLU A 120 -5.15 -13.99 8.57
CA GLU A 120 -3.94 -13.95 9.40
C GLU A 120 -4.07 -12.99 10.58
N VAL A 121 -4.74 -11.85 10.42
CA VAL A 121 -4.70 -10.75 11.40
C VAL A 121 -5.87 -10.79 12.38
N ASN A 122 -7.02 -11.38 12.04
CA ASN A 122 -8.21 -11.29 12.90
C ASN A 122 -8.20 -12.31 14.07
N HIS A 123 -7.14 -12.32 14.88
CA HIS A 123 -7.06 -13.04 16.15
C HIS A 123 -7.16 -12.10 17.35
N LYS A 124 -6.96 -12.63 18.57
CA LYS A 124 -6.83 -11.78 19.77
C LYS A 124 -5.43 -11.16 19.79
N HIS A 125 -5.34 -9.87 20.11
CA HIS A 125 -4.07 -9.15 20.24
C HIS A 125 -3.82 -8.81 21.71
N GLU A 126 -2.56 -8.71 22.10
CA GLU A 126 -2.16 -8.37 23.47
C GLU A 126 -2.29 -6.87 23.73
N THR A 127 -2.01 -6.03 22.73
CA THR A 127 -2.21 -4.57 22.79
C THR A 127 -3.02 -4.04 21.61
N PRO A 128 -3.77 -2.94 21.79
CA PRO A 128 -4.47 -2.29 20.68
C PRO A 128 -3.54 -1.83 19.54
N CYS A 129 -2.27 -1.55 19.82
CA CYS A 129 -1.33 -1.01 18.82
C CYS A 129 -0.62 -2.11 18.00
N GLN A 130 -0.48 -3.32 18.55
CA GLN A 130 0.06 -4.48 17.83
C GLN A 130 -0.71 -4.74 16.53
N LEU A 131 -2.03 -4.52 16.52
CA LEU A 131 -2.85 -4.65 15.32
C LEU A 131 -2.33 -3.77 14.15
N GLY A 132 -1.78 -2.59 14.43
CA GLY A 132 -1.18 -1.74 13.39
C GLY A 132 0.04 -2.38 12.71
N ASN A 133 0.90 -3.05 13.50
CA ASN A 133 2.03 -3.81 12.99
C ASN A 133 1.59 -5.04 12.21
N GLU A 134 0.65 -5.82 12.75
CA GLU A 134 0.20 -7.06 12.12
C GLU A 134 -0.49 -6.79 10.77
N VAL A 135 -1.36 -5.78 10.70
CA VAL A 135 -2.01 -5.38 9.43
C VAL A 135 -0.95 -4.98 8.40
N THR A 136 -0.04 -4.07 8.77
CA THR A 136 0.97 -3.57 7.82
C THR A 136 1.93 -4.67 7.39
N THR A 137 2.38 -5.51 8.32
CA THR A 137 3.25 -6.66 8.04
C THR A 137 2.59 -7.63 7.08
N CYS A 138 1.30 -7.95 7.29
CA CYS A 138 0.58 -8.82 6.38
C CYS A 138 0.44 -8.21 4.98
N ILE A 139 0.09 -6.92 4.88
CA ILE A 139 0.00 -6.24 3.59
C ILE A 139 1.37 -6.28 2.89
N PHE A 140 2.47 -5.96 3.59
CA PHE A 140 3.82 -5.95 3.03
C PHE A 140 4.28 -7.33 2.56
N LYS A 141 3.88 -8.38 3.27
CA LYS A 141 4.15 -9.78 2.89
C LYS A 141 3.47 -10.17 1.58
N TYR A 142 2.24 -9.69 1.35
CA TYR A 142 1.44 -10.10 0.18
C TYR A 142 1.41 -9.08 -0.96
N ALA A 143 1.79 -7.83 -0.72
CA ALA A 143 1.81 -6.72 -1.67
C ALA A 143 3.13 -5.93 -1.56
N PRO A 144 4.28 -6.53 -1.93
CA PRO A 144 5.59 -5.87 -1.83
C PRO A 144 5.70 -4.62 -2.70
N GLU A 145 4.86 -4.46 -3.72
CA GLU A 145 4.78 -3.24 -4.52
C GLU A 145 4.21 -2.03 -3.76
N LEU A 146 3.58 -2.25 -2.60
CA LEU A 146 3.10 -1.18 -1.72
C LEU A 146 4.14 -0.75 -0.68
N HIS A 147 5.32 -1.36 -0.68
CA HIS A 147 6.43 -0.89 0.14
C HIS A 147 6.78 0.53 -0.30
N PHE A 148 6.73 1.48 0.63
CA PHE A 148 7.20 2.84 0.37
C PHE A 148 8.73 2.79 0.23
N LYS A 149 9.23 2.57 -0.99
CA LYS A 149 10.65 2.79 -1.29
C LYS A 149 10.89 4.29 -1.34
N ALA A 150 11.71 4.78 -0.42
CA ALA A 150 12.21 6.15 -0.43
C ALA A 150 13.09 6.41 -1.67
#